data_AF-A0A924ZS82-F1
#
_entry.id   AF-A0A924ZS82-F1
#
_cell.length_a   1.000
_cell.length_b   1.000
_cell.length_c   1.000
_cell.angle_alpha   90.00
_cell.angle_beta   90.00
_cell.angle_gamma   90.00
#
_symmetry.space_group_name_H-M   'P 1'
#
loop_
_entity.id
_entity.type
_entity.pdbx_description
1 polymer ?
#
loop_
_entity_poly.entity_id
_entity_poly.type
_entity_poly.pdbx_seq_one_letter_code
_entity_poly.pdbx_strand_id
1 'polypeptide(L)'
;MSDERAVKETGVPITWLTYKAWRLGPVADEVYNPIKNVDSMQQLFETEYPILNSIQVAKSPSHLPEGLTLKAIHAFDDSRFSDYEVGVLDAVIDEYGKFTSEQLVDILHQEGSLWHQAVEKHQLQEQFDLKQNRSDYVLEFTKFLDTDFKKAAFEVAYQSYLMESNLL
;
A
#
# COMPACT_ATOMS: atom_id res chain seq x y z
N MET A 1 3.08 -5.40 5.48
CA MET A 1 2.89 -4.88 4.11
C MET A 1 3.89 -5.56 3.18
N SER A 2 3.54 -5.77 1.90
CA SER A 2 4.41 -6.48 0.94
C SER A 2 5.74 -5.77 0.68
N ASP A 3 5.74 -4.45 0.49
CA ASP A 3 6.99 -3.70 0.31
C ASP A 3 7.85 -3.65 1.57
N GLU A 4 7.23 -3.49 2.74
CA GLU A 4 7.98 -3.53 4.00
C GLU A 4 8.68 -4.89 4.19
N ARG A 5 7.99 -5.99 3.84
CA ARG A 5 8.58 -7.33 3.85
C ARG A 5 9.73 -7.42 2.86
N ALA A 6 9.50 -7.04 1.61
CA ALA A 6 10.52 -7.12 0.56
C ALA A 6 11.76 -6.27 0.88
N VAL A 7 11.60 -5.05 1.37
CA VAL A 7 12.75 -4.21 1.77
C VAL A 7 13.51 -4.82 2.95
N LYS A 8 12.82 -5.42 3.93
CA LYS A 8 13.49 -6.14 5.02
C LYS A 8 14.29 -7.33 4.52
N GLU A 9 13.81 -8.05 3.50
CA GLU A 9 14.43 -9.26 2.98
C GLU A 9 15.56 -8.95 1.98
N THR A 10 15.31 -8.13 0.97
CA THR A 10 16.22 -7.89 -0.17
C THR A 10 16.72 -6.46 -0.27
N GLY A 11 16.08 -5.52 0.42
CA GLY A 11 16.36 -4.09 0.30
C GLY A 11 15.57 -3.39 -0.81
N VAL A 12 14.71 -4.08 -1.56
CA VAL A 12 13.99 -3.51 -2.72
C VAL A 12 12.48 -3.72 -2.54
N PRO A 13 11.64 -2.66 -2.66
CA PRO A 13 10.18 -2.83 -2.66
C PRO A 13 9.70 -3.44 -3.99
N ILE A 14 8.53 -4.08 -3.99
CA ILE A 14 7.99 -4.79 -5.15
C ILE A 14 6.91 -3.99 -5.89
N THR A 15 6.24 -3.04 -5.21
CA THR A 15 5.20 -2.19 -5.84
C THR A 15 5.63 -0.75 -6.02
N TRP A 16 6.67 -0.31 -5.30
CA TRP A 16 7.12 1.09 -5.25
C TRP A 16 6.05 2.11 -4.81
N LEU A 17 4.93 1.66 -4.26
CA LEU A 17 3.87 2.53 -3.76
C LEU A 17 4.38 3.38 -2.59
N THR A 18 3.89 4.62 -2.53
CA THR A 18 4.18 5.52 -1.41
C THR A 18 3.09 5.38 -0.35
N TYR A 19 3.48 5.00 0.88
CA TYR A 19 2.54 4.79 1.98
C TYR A 19 2.57 5.95 2.97
N LYS A 20 1.42 6.56 3.21
CA LYS A 20 1.24 7.59 4.24
C LYS A 20 0.76 6.97 5.54
N ALA A 21 1.25 7.48 6.67
CA ALA A 21 0.78 7.07 8.00
C ALA A 21 -0.59 7.70 8.27
N TRP A 22 -1.69 6.96 8.11
CA TRP A 22 -3.04 7.41 8.46
C TRP A 22 -3.51 6.74 9.75
N ARG A 23 -4.58 7.24 10.37
CA ARG A 23 -5.00 6.79 11.72
C ARG A 23 -5.28 5.29 11.81
N LEU A 24 -5.74 4.68 10.72
CA LEU A 24 -6.09 3.26 10.64
C LEU A 24 -4.98 2.43 9.97
N GLY A 25 -3.77 2.95 9.92
CA GLY A 25 -2.61 2.28 9.37
C GLY A 25 -2.01 2.98 8.14
N PRO A 26 -0.97 2.36 7.55
CA PRO A 26 -0.35 2.81 6.30
C PRO A 26 -1.32 2.74 5.12
N VAL A 27 -1.41 3.79 4.32
CA VAL A 27 -2.27 3.83 3.13
C VAL A 27 -1.52 4.43 1.93
N ALA A 28 -1.53 3.72 0.81
CA ALA A 28 -1.15 4.28 -0.49
C ALA A 28 -2.32 5.08 -1.07
N ASP A 29 -2.21 6.40 -1.05
CA ASP A 29 -3.31 7.29 -1.42
C ASP A 29 -3.63 7.25 -2.92
N GLU A 30 -2.64 6.97 -3.75
CA GLU A 30 -2.79 6.69 -5.20
C GLU A 30 -3.67 5.47 -5.49
N VAL A 31 -3.74 4.50 -4.57
CA VAL A 31 -4.64 3.34 -4.66
C VAL A 31 -5.98 3.64 -3.99
N TYR A 32 -5.96 4.22 -2.79
CA TYR A 32 -7.17 4.43 -1.99
C TYR A 32 -8.13 5.45 -2.62
N ASN A 33 -7.62 6.59 -3.11
CA ASN A 33 -8.48 7.68 -3.56
C ASN A 33 -9.32 7.32 -4.80
N PRO A 34 -8.79 6.68 -5.85
CA PRO A 34 -9.61 6.23 -6.98
C PRO A 34 -10.71 5.26 -6.58
N ILE A 35 -10.41 4.30 -5.70
CA ILE A 35 -11.38 3.31 -5.22
C ILE A 35 -12.47 3.97 -4.37
N LYS A 36 -12.08 4.84 -3.43
CA LYS A 36 -13.02 5.48 -2.50
C LYS A 36 -13.99 6.42 -3.21
N ASN A 37 -13.57 7.04 -4.31
CA ASN A 37 -14.34 8.04 -5.05
C ASN A 37 -14.83 7.53 -6.41
N VAL A 38 -14.91 6.22 -6.62
CA VAL A 38 -15.21 5.60 -7.93
C VAL A 38 -16.43 6.21 -8.63
N ASP A 39 -17.52 6.47 -7.90
CA ASP A 39 -18.75 7.06 -8.44
C ASP A 39 -18.53 8.46 -9.01
N SER A 40 -17.70 9.28 -8.34
CA SER A 40 -17.34 10.63 -8.79
C SER A 40 -16.24 10.60 -9.85
N MET A 41 -15.30 9.66 -9.77
CA MET A 41 -14.16 9.60 -10.69
C MET A 41 -14.52 9.03 -12.06
N GLN A 42 -15.47 8.10 -12.14
CA GLN A 42 -16.01 7.63 -13.42
C GLN A 42 -16.76 8.73 -14.19
N GLN A 43 -17.21 9.79 -13.51
CA GLN A 43 -17.99 10.88 -14.11
C GLN A 43 -17.16 12.12 -14.47
N LEU A 44 -15.97 12.31 -13.88
CA LEU A 44 -15.25 13.59 -13.88
C LEU A 44 -13.95 13.63 -14.68
N PHE A 45 -13.38 12.51 -15.14
CA PHE A 45 -12.02 12.50 -15.67
C PHE A 45 -11.90 12.11 -17.14
N GLU A 46 -11.14 12.93 -17.87
CA GLU A 46 -10.44 12.58 -19.12
C GLU A 46 -9.23 11.65 -18.85
N THR A 47 -8.84 11.49 -17.58
CA THR A 47 -7.71 10.66 -17.12
C THR A 47 -8.20 9.29 -16.64
N GLU A 48 -7.79 8.25 -17.36
CA GLU A 48 -8.06 6.86 -17.02
C GLU A 48 -7.20 6.42 -15.82
N TYR A 49 -7.82 5.87 -14.77
CA TYR A 49 -7.10 5.25 -13.65
C TYR A 49 -7.01 3.75 -13.92
N PRO A 50 -5.83 3.19 -14.29
CA PRO A 50 -5.72 1.80 -14.71
C PRO A 50 -6.24 0.78 -13.68
N ILE A 51 -6.12 1.10 -12.39
CA ILE A 51 -6.64 0.26 -11.31
C ILE A 51 -8.15 0.06 -11.41
N LEU A 52 -8.92 1.09 -11.82
CA LEU A 52 -10.38 1.01 -11.95
C LEU A 52 -10.83 0.15 -13.13
N ASN A 53 -9.94 -0.13 -14.09
CA ASN A 53 -10.21 -1.07 -15.18
C ASN A 53 -10.02 -2.54 -14.76
N SER A 54 -9.30 -2.78 -13.66
CA SER A 54 -8.96 -4.12 -13.19
C SER A 54 -9.91 -4.64 -12.11
N ILE A 55 -10.71 -3.75 -11.50
CA ILE A 55 -11.60 -4.07 -10.38
C ILE A 55 -13.02 -3.55 -10.60
N GLN A 56 -13.99 -4.34 -10.19
CA GLN A 56 -15.36 -3.92 -9.97
C GLN A 56 -15.51 -3.49 -8.51
N VAL A 57 -15.94 -2.25 -8.30
CA VAL A 57 -16.25 -1.70 -6.98
C VAL A 57 -17.76 -1.65 -6.81
N ALA A 58 -18.27 -2.17 -5.70
CA ALA A 58 -19.68 -2.08 -5.35
C ALA A 58 -19.86 -1.80 -3.86
N LYS A 59 -21.02 -1.26 -3.47
CA LYS A 59 -21.38 -1.15 -2.05
C LYS A 59 -21.55 -2.53 -1.44
N SER A 60 -21.14 -2.68 -0.18
CA SER A 60 -21.38 -3.92 0.57
C SER A 60 -22.87 -4.29 0.53
N PRO A 61 -23.19 -5.58 0.26
CA PRO A 61 -24.53 -6.12 0.45
C PRO A 61 -25.06 -5.84 1.86
N SER A 62 -26.39 -5.72 2.01
CA SER A 62 -27.04 -5.38 3.28
C SER A 62 -26.80 -6.33 4.45
N HIS A 63 -26.32 -7.56 4.18
CA HIS A 63 -25.97 -8.55 5.20
C HIS A 63 -24.50 -8.49 5.65
N LEU A 64 -23.70 -7.59 5.06
CA LEU A 64 -22.32 -7.32 5.44
C LEU A 64 -22.20 -5.90 6.04
N PRO A 65 -21.13 -5.64 6.81
CA PRO A 65 -20.84 -4.28 7.29
C PRO A 65 -20.78 -3.26 6.14
N GLU A 66 -21.18 -2.01 6.45
CA GLU A 66 -21.10 -0.91 5.49
C GLU A 66 -19.66 -0.76 4.96
N GLY A 67 -19.53 -0.67 3.65
CA GLY A 67 -18.22 -0.63 3.01
C GLY A 67 -18.31 -0.81 1.50
N LEU A 68 -17.16 -1.16 0.93
CA LEU A 68 -17.01 -1.48 -0.49
C LEU A 68 -16.58 -2.93 -0.63
N THR A 69 -17.19 -3.63 -1.59
CA THR A 69 -16.70 -4.93 -2.07
C THR A 69 -15.91 -4.70 -3.37
N LEU A 70 -14.71 -5.28 -3.42
CA LEU A 70 -13.84 -5.25 -4.59
C LEU A 70 -13.81 -6.64 -5.23
N LYS A 71 -13.99 -6.71 -6.54
CA LYS A 71 -13.90 -7.96 -7.30
C LYS A 71 -13.02 -7.76 -8.53
N ALA A 72 -12.06 -8.64 -8.75
CA ALA A 72 -11.25 -8.60 -9.97
C ALA A 72 -12.13 -8.80 -11.22
N ILE A 73 -11.90 -8.00 -12.25
CA ILE A 73 -12.58 -8.12 -13.56
C ILE A 73 -11.84 -9.12 -14.46
N HIS A 74 -10.53 -9.24 -14.28
CA HIS A 74 -9.65 -10.12 -15.04
C HIS A 74 -8.95 -11.12 -14.12
N ALA A 75 -8.46 -12.22 -14.71
CA ALA A 75 -7.53 -13.10 -14.01
C ALA A 75 -6.22 -12.37 -13.73
N PHE A 76 -5.53 -12.73 -12.64
CA PHE A 76 -4.20 -12.18 -12.36
C PHE A 76 -3.22 -12.64 -13.43
N ASP A 77 -2.50 -11.69 -14.02
CA ASP A 77 -1.41 -11.91 -14.99
C ASP A 77 -0.09 -11.62 -14.28
N ASP A 78 0.64 -12.69 -13.96
CA ASP A 78 1.90 -12.64 -13.24
C ASP A 78 3.12 -12.52 -14.17
N SER A 79 2.93 -12.44 -15.50
CA SER A 79 4.04 -12.39 -16.47
C SER A 79 4.97 -11.18 -16.32
N ARG A 80 4.51 -10.15 -15.61
CA ARG A 80 5.26 -8.93 -15.29
C ARG A 80 5.99 -8.98 -13.95
N PHE A 81 5.80 -10.04 -13.17
CA PHE A 81 6.38 -10.22 -11.86
C PHE A 81 7.42 -11.34 -11.91
N SER A 82 8.46 -11.21 -11.10
CA SER A 82 9.37 -12.31 -10.79
C SER A 82 8.72 -13.31 -9.84
N ASP A 83 9.18 -14.56 -9.86
CA ASP A 83 8.74 -15.60 -8.92
C ASP A 83 8.86 -15.16 -7.45
N TYR A 84 9.89 -14.35 -7.14
CA TYR A 84 10.08 -13.79 -5.81
C TYR A 84 8.97 -12.79 -5.45
N GLU A 85 8.62 -11.87 -6.35
CA GLU A 85 7.58 -10.86 -6.10
C GLU A 85 6.22 -11.52 -5.90
N VAL A 86 5.87 -12.50 -6.75
CA VAL A 86 4.65 -13.31 -6.58
C VAL A 86 4.68 -14.03 -5.23
N GLY A 87 5.81 -14.65 -4.87
CA GLY A 87 5.98 -15.31 -3.58
C GLY A 87 5.79 -14.38 -2.37
N VAL A 88 6.25 -13.13 -2.45
CA VAL A 88 6.02 -12.13 -1.38
C VAL A 88 4.53 -11.77 -1.29
N LEU A 89 3.84 -11.58 -2.41
CA LEU A 89 2.40 -11.29 -2.43
C LEU A 89 1.59 -12.45 -1.85
N ASP A 90 1.86 -13.69 -2.29
CA ASP A 90 1.21 -14.90 -1.78
C ASP A 90 1.44 -15.06 -0.28
N ALA A 91 2.68 -14.88 0.20
CA ALA A 91 2.98 -14.97 1.62
C ALA A 91 2.24 -13.90 2.46
N VAL A 92 1.99 -12.70 1.90
CA VAL A 92 1.19 -11.68 2.58
C VAL A 92 -0.29 -12.05 2.60
N ILE A 93 -0.82 -12.60 1.50
CA ILE A 93 -2.22 -13.05 1.42
C ILE A 93 -2.46 -14.23 2.37
N ASP A 94 -1.57 -15.22 2.38
CA ASP A 94 -1.69 -16.40 3.24
C ASP A 94 -1.64 -16.05 4.72
N GLU A 95 -0.75 -15.12 5.08
CA GLU A 95 -0.61 -14.67 6.46
C GLU A 95 -1.79 -13.78 6.88
N TYR A 96 -2.11 -12.76 6.09
CA TYR A 96 -2.99 -11.66 6.52
C TYR A 96 -4.40 -11.67 5.91
N GLY A 97 -4.64 -12.40 4.83
CA GLY A 97 -5.89 -12.33 4.04
C GLY A 97 -7.15 -12.84 4.76
N LYS A 98 -6.98 -13.56 5.87
CA LYS A 98 -8.06 -14.04 6.73
C LYS A 98 -8.49 -13.05 7.82
N PHE A 99 -7.72 -11.98 8.04
CA PHE A 99 -8.01 -11.01 9.09
C PHE A 99 -8.97 -9.93 8.60
N THR A 100 -9.79 -9.45 9.54
CA THR A 100 -10.64 -8.26 9.33
C THR A 100 -9.79 -6.99 9.33
N SER A 101 -10.33 -5.89 8.79
CA SER A 101 -9.65 -4.59 8.80
C SER A 101 -9.27 -4.14 10.21
N GLU A 102 -10.12 -4.38 11.21
CA GLU A 102 -9.85 -4.04 12.61
C GLU A 102 -8.65 -4.81 13.16
N GLN A 103 -8.58 -6.12 12.88
CA GLN A 103 -7.43 -6.94 13.28
C GLN A 103 -6.15 -6.52 12.57
N LEU A 104 -6.22 -6.14 11.29
CA LEU A 104 -5.07 -5.62 10.55
C LEU A 104 -4.58 -4.30 11.15
N VAL A 105 -5.50 -3.41 11.54
CA VAL A 105 -5.18 -2.15 12.25
C VAL A 105 -4.44 -2.45 13.54
N ASP A 106 -4.95 -3.38 14.36
CA ASP A 106 -4.31 -3.77 15.62
C ASP A 106 -2.88 -4.30 15.40
N ILE A 107 -2.67 -5.16 14.39
CA ILE A 107 -1.35 -5.68 14.03
C ILE A 107 -0.42 -4.54 13.61
N LEU A 108 -0.89 -3.63 12.75
CA LEU A 108 -0.09 -2.51 12.25
C LEU A 108 0.21 -1.49 13.33
N HIS A 109 -0.59 -1.40 14.39
CA HIS A 109 -0.40 -0.48 15.52
C HIS A 109 0.43 -1.05 16.67
N GLN A 110 0.84 -2.32 16.59
CA GLN A 110 1.67 -2.92 17.63
C GLN A 110 2.92 -2.08 17.91
N GLU A 111 3.30 -2.02 19.20
CA GLU A 111 4.49 -1.29 19.64
C GLU A 111 5.72 -1.73 18.84
N GLY A 112 6.47 -0.74 18.35
CA GLY A 112 7.65 -1.00 17.53
C GLY A 112 7.36 -1.31 16.06
N SER A 113 6.10 -1.36 15.61
CA SER A 113 5.79 -1.39 14.18
C SER A 113 6.30 -0.11 13.48
N LEU A 114 6.45 -0.16 12.15
CA LEU A 114 6.83 1.02 11.38
C LEU A 114 5.84 2.17 11.57
N TRP A 115 4.54 1.87 11.54
CA TRP A 115 3.49 2.86 11.74
C TRP A 115 3.55 3.47 13.15
N HIS A 116 3.66 2.62 14.18
CA HIS A 116 3.72 3.05 15.58
C HIS A 116 4.88 4.00 15.81
N GLN A 117 6.08 3.62 15.36
CA GLN A 117 7.28 4.45 15.47
C GLN A 117 7.13 5.79 14.75
N ALA A 118 6.50 5.81 13.58
CA ALA A 118 6.26 7.04 12.83
C ALA A 118 5.29 7.97 13.57
N VAL A 119 4.19 7.43 14.09
CA VAL A 119 3.16 8.19 14.80
C VAL A 119 3.70 8.80 16.08
N GLU A 120 4.44 8.04 16.88
CA GLU A 120 5.04 8.55 18.11
C GLU A 120 6.11 9.61 17.82
N LYS A 121 7.06 9.30 16.93
CA LYS A 121 8.20 10.18 16.63
C LYS A 121 7.75 11.52 16.04
N HIS A 122 6.69 11.51 15.24
CA HIS A 122 6.21 12.70 14.52
C HIS A 122 4.92 13.28 15.09
N GLN A 123 4.45 12.77 16.24
CA GLN A 123 3.27 13.26 16.96
C GLN A 123 2.03 13.36 16.06
N LEU A 124 1.79 12.32 15.24
CA LEU A 124 0.79 12.37 14.17
C LEU A 124 -0.67 12.32 14.68
N GLN A 125 -0.88 12.03 15.96
CA GLN A 125 -2.23 11.99 16.55
C GLN A 125 -2.98 13.31 16.39
N GLU A 126 -2.32 14.46 16.62
CA GLU A 126 -2.93 15.77 16.42
C GLU A 126 -3.34 16.00 14.95
N GLN A 127 -2.51 15.52 14.01
CA GLN A 127 -2.84 15.62 12.59
C GLN A 127 -4.05 14.78 12.23
N PHE A 128 -4.18 13.58 12.81
CA PHE A 128 -5.34 12.72 12.57
C PHE A 128 -6.64 13.39 13.00
N ASP A 129 -6.65 14.07 14.14
CA ASP A 129 -7.83 14.77 14.63
C ASP A 129 -8.19 16.00 13.77
N LEU A 130 -7.18 16.68 13.22
CA LEU A 130 -7.38 17.87 12.37
C LEU A 130 -7.66 17.56 10.89
N LYS A 131 -7.16 16.43 10.37
CA LYS A 131 -7.17 16.07 8.94
C LYS A 131 -7.97 14.80 8.65
N GLN A 132 -9.12 14.62 9.31
CA GLN A 132 -10.05 13.50 9.04
C GLN A 132 -9.35 12.13 9.05
N ASN A 133 -8.58 11.86 10.10
CA ASN A 133 -7.84 10.61 10.30
C ASN A 133 -6.65 10.39 9.34
N ARG A 134 -6.15 11.43 8.68
CA ARG A 134 -5.03 11.34 7.72
C ARG A 134 -3.81 12.14 8.17
N SER A 135 -2.65 11.78 7.66
CA SER A 135 -1.46 12.64 7.66
C SER A 135 -0.77 12.56 6.29
N ASP A 136 0.07 13.55 6.01
CA ASP A 136 0.92 13.58 4.81
C ASP A 136 2.29 12.93 5.06
N TYR A 137 2.50 12.36 6.25
CA TYR A 137 3.77 11.75 6.61
C TYR A 137 3.96 10.42 5.86
N VAL A 138 5.00 10.36 5.03
CA VAL A 138 5.39 9.16 4.27
C VAL A 138 6.20 8.23 5.15
N LEU A 139 5.86 6.94 5.12
CA LEU A 139 6.58 5.90 5.85
C LEU A 139 7.85 5.50 5.10
N GLU A 140 8.99 5.75 5.74
CA GLU A 140 10.31 5.47 5.18
C GLU A 140 10.74 4.01 5.44
N PHE A 141 10.83 3.21 4.37
CA PHE A 141 11.38 1.84 4.46
C PHE A 141 12.91 1.81 4.49
N THR A 142 13.58 2.91 4.13
CA THR A 142 15.04 3.02 4.06
C THR A 142 15.73 2.67 5.39
N LYS A 143 15.03 2.77 6.52
CA LYS A 143 15.52 2.34 7.84
C LYS A 143 15.84 0.83 7.92
N PHE A 144 15.28 0.02 7.02
CA PHE A 144 15.52 -1.44 6.96
C PHE A 144 16.70 -1.81 6.05
N LEU A 145 17.36 -0.83 5.41
CA LEU A 145 18.59 -1.03 4.61
C LEU A 145 19.81 -1.16 5.53
N ASP A 146 19.79 -2.21 6.35
CA ASP A 146 20.73 -2.49 7.43
C ASP A 146 22.09 -3.05 6.96
N THR A 147 22.24 -3.33 5.68
CA THR A 147 23.49 -3.82 5.07
C THR A 147 23.86 -2.99 3.85
N ASP A 148 25.15 -2.95 3.52
CA ASP A 148 25.64 -2.27 2.31
C ASP A 148 25.11 -2.93 1.04
N PHE A 149 24.84 -4.24 1.09
CA PHE A 149 24.17 -4.96 0.02
C PHE A 149 22.75 -4.39 -0.22
N LYS A 150 21.91 -4.32 0.82
CA LYS A 150 20.54 -3.79 0.68
C LYS A 150 20.53 -2.33 0.22
N LYS A 151 21.45 -1.50 0.72
CA LYS A 151 21.59 -0.11 0.27
C LYS A 151 21.94 -0.02 -1.21
N ALA A 152 22.91 -0.82 -1.67
CA ALA A 152 23.30 -0.85 -3.07
C ALA A 152 22.17 -1.40 -3.96
N ALA A 153 21.47 -2.45 -3.52
CA ALA A 153 20.33 -3.01 -4.23
C ALA A 153 19.19 -2.00 -4.37
N PHE A 154 18.83 -1.29 -3.29
CA PHE A 154 17.84 -0.22 -3.31
C PHE A 154 18.22 0.87 -4.32
N GLU A 155 19.47 1.36 -4.26
CA GLU A 155 19.93 2.43 -5.15
C GLU A 155 19.84 2.01 -6.61
N VAL A 156 20.36 0.84 -6.96
CA VAL A 156 20.32 0.33 -8.35
C VAL A 156 18.88 0.20 -8.82
N ALA A 157 18.01 -0.42 -8.02
CA ALA A 157 16.61 -0.63 -8.38
C ALA A 157 15.84 0.68 -8.49
N TYR A 158 16.11 1.65 -7.61
CA TYR A 158 15.50 2.97 -7.64
C TYR A 158 15.89 3.76 -8.89
N GLN A 159 17.16 3.70 -9.32
CA GLN A 159 17.57 4.32 -10.58
C GLN A 159 16.86 3.69 -11.79
N SER A 160 16.73 2.36 -11.83
CA SER A 160 15.96 1.66 -12.86
C SER A 160 14.48 2.09 -12.86
N TYR A 161 13.85 2.15 -11.69
CA TYR A 161 12.47 2.59 -11.52
C TYR A 161 12.24 4.02 -12.04
N LEU A 162 13.15 4.95 -11.73
CA LEU A 162 13.08 6.32 -12.24
C LEU A 162 13.25 6.38 -13.76
N MET A 163 14.12 5.55 -14.35
CA MET A 163 14.27 5.48 -15.80
C MET A 163 12.98 5.00 -16.48
N GLU A 164 12.32 3.99 -15.94
CA GLU A 164 11.06 3.45 -16.48
C GLU A 164 9.89 4.43 -16.31
N SER A 165 9.80 5.09 -15.16
CA SER A 165 8.73 6.04 -14.86
C SER A 165 8.81 7.32 -15.69
N ASN A 166 10.00 7.72 -16.13
CA ASN A 166 10.19 8.88 -17.02
C ASN A 166 9.91 8.57 -18.51
N LEU A 167 9.64 7.30 -18.86
CA LEU A 167 9.31 6.87 -20.22
C LEU A 167 7.80 6.73 -20.47
N LEU A 168 6.97 6.91 -19.43
CA LEU A 168 5.51 6.90 -19.46
C LEU A 168 4.94 8.32 -19.35
#